data_AF-A0A924HY43-F1
#
_entry.id   AF-A0A924HY43-F1
#
_cell.length_a   1.000
_cell.length_b   1.000
_cell.length_c   1.000
_cell.angle_alpha   90.00
_cell.angle_beta   90.00
_cell.angle_gamma   90.00
#
_symmetry.space_group_name_H-M   'P 1'
#
loop_
_entity.id
_entity.type
_entity.pdbx_description
1 polymer ?
#
loop_
_entity_poly.entity_id
_entity_poly.type
_entity_poly.pdbx_seq_one_letter_code
_entity_poly.pdbx_strand_id
1 'polypeptide(L)'
;MLIITIKQGKEKSLIDGALHVYASAVDRVDGKPGERLQSGATAVLQASSGKFLARAAFSPKSQIRARVWSFDPGEAIDHAFIKRRVAAAVAKRRGAGGTLSAVGRQSGNRQPIRLSTGEEDGLPGLLVDWHVEAPGYLICQFLSAGVDAWKIPIVQNLMKETGCANVYELSDPLMRRGEGLPDVSGALAGDTPPDGFFGQEKRPR
;
A
#
# COMPACT_ATOMS: atom_id res chain seq x y z
N MET A 1 -13.02 -8.63 16.23
CA MET A 1 -11.89 -9.06 15.38
C MET A 1 -12.49 -9.64 14.12
N LEU A 2 -12.14 -9.05 12.99
CA LEU A 2 -12.66 -9.44 11.68
C LEU A 2 -11.99 -10.75 11.23
N ILE A 3 -12.79 -11.72 10.81
CA ILE A 3 -12.33 -13.03 10.33
C ILE A 3 -12.94 -13.27 8.94
N ILE A 4 -12.12 -13.66 7.98
CA ILE A 4 -12.54 -14.02 6.62
C ILE A 4 -12.28 -15.51 6.47
N THR A 5 -13.36 -16.28 6.31
CA THR A 5 -13.28 -17.72 6.06
C THR A 5 -13.24 -17.96 4.54
N ILE A 6 -12.25 -18.72 4.08
CA ILE A 6 -12.05 -19.08 2.68
C ILE A 6 -12.85 -20.35 2.37
N LYS A 7 -13.50 -20.39 1.21
CA LYS A 7 -14.23 -21.56 0.72
C LYS A 7 -13.30 -22.77 0.66
N GLN A 8 -13.82 -23.94 1.02
CA GLN A 8 -13.07 -25.19 0.94
C GLN A 8 -12.52 -25.42 -0.47
N GLY A 9 -11.23 -25.73 -0.56
CA GLY A 9 -10.50 -25.95 -1.82
C GLY A 9 -10.01 -24.67 -2.50
N LYS A 10 -10.31 -23.47 -1.98
CA LYS A 10 -9.83 -22.18 -2.51
C LYS A 10 -8.67 -21.58 -1.71
N GLU A 11 -8.26 -22.22 -0.61
CA GLU A 11 -7.15 -21.82 0.24
C GLU A 11 -5.78 -22.15 -0.37
N LYS A 12 -5.71 -23.01 -1.39
CA LYS A 12 -4.43 -23.47 -1.98
C LYS A 12 -3.56 -22.30 -2.44
N SER A 13 -4.14 -21.31 -3.13
CA SER A 13 -3.35 -20.15 -3.59
C SER A 13 -2.75 -19.34 -2.44
N LEU A 14 -3.46 -19.21 -1.31
CA LEU A 14 -2.94 -18.54 -0.11
C LEU A 14 -1.82 -19.36 0.55
N ILE A 15 -1.96 -20.68 0.58
CA ILE A 15 -0.90 -21.59 1.05
C ILE A 15 0.35 -21.45 0.18
N ASP A 16 0.17 -21.27 -1.13
CA ASP A 16 1.24 -21.05 -2.11
C ASP A 16 1.78 -19.60 -2.10
N GLY A 17 1.31 -18.74 -1.19
CA GLY A 17 1.84 -17.38 -0.98
C GLY A 17 1.16 -16.27 -1.79
N ALA A 18 -0.01 -16.52 -2.40
CA ALA A 18 -0.75 -15.47 -3.10
C ALA A 18 -1.14 -14.33 -2.15
N LEU A 19 -0.94 -13.09 -2.59
CA LEU A 19 -1.20 -11.90 -1.77
C LEU A 19 -2.63 -11.36 -1.88
N HIS A 20 -3.45 -11.90 -2.80
CA HIS A 20 -4.79 -11.41 -3.09
C HIS A 20 -5.84 -12.49 -2.85
N VAL A 21 -6.93 -12.10 -2.17
CA VAL A 21 -8.13 -12.92 -2.00
C VAL A 21 -9.25 -12.32 -2.79
N TYR A 22 -9.74 -13.04 -3.80
CA TYR A 22 -10.90 -12.61 -4.57
C TYR A 22 -12.20 -12.84 -3.81
N ALA A 23 -13.20 -11.98 -4.03
CA ALA A 23 -14.52 -12.10 -3.42
C ALA A 23 -15.18 -13.48 -3.68
N SER A 24 -14.91 -14.08 -4.84
CA SER A 24 -15.40 -15.42 -5.21
C SER A 24 -14.85 -16.54 -4.34
N ALA A 25 -13.68 -16.36 -3.70
CA ALA A 25 -13.03 -17.33 -2.82
C ALA A 25 -13.49 -17.22 -1.36
N VAL A 26 -14.20 -16.16 -0.99
CA VAL A 26 -14.67 -15.95 0.39
C VAL A 26 -15.99 -16.68 0.63
N ASP A 27 -16.05 -17.44 1.72
CA ASP A 27 -17.25 -18.13 2.19
C ASP A 27 -18.08 -17.21 3.10
N ARG A 28 -17.43 -16.66 4.13
CA ARG A 28 -18.06 -15.71 5.06
C ARG A 28 -17.06 -14.72 5.64
N VAL A 29 -17.60 -13.60 6.11
CA VAL A 29 -16.87 -12.56 6.84
C VAL A 29 -17.57 -12.35 8.19
N ASP A 30 -16.89 -12.76 9.25
CA ASP A 30 -17.36 -12.67 10.64
C ASP A 30 -16.73 -11.47 11.33
N GLY A 31 -17.49 -10.79 12.18
CA GLY A 31 -17.02 -9.58 12.89
C GLY A 31 -18.17 -8.65 13.27
N LYS A 32 -17.89 -7.66 14.10
CA LYS A 32 -18.91 -6.66 14.48
C LYS A 32 -19.37 -5.90 13.23
N PRO A 33 -20.64 -5.46 13.15
CA PRO A 33 -21.14 -4.71 11.98
C PRO A 33 -20.23 -3.54 11.56
N GLY A 34 -19.70 -2.78 12.51
CA GLY A 34 -18.74 -1.70 12.24
C GLY A 34 -17.43 -2.19 11.61
N GLU A 35 -16.88 -3.31 12.08
CA GLU A 35 -15.65 -3.91 11.50
C GLU A 35 -15.89 -4.43 10.07
N ARG A 36 -17.08 -5.00 9.80
CA ARG A 36 -17.44 -5.55 8.48
C ARG A 36 -17.74 -4.49 7.41
N LEU A 37 -17.93 -3.24 7.81
CA LEU A 37 -18.14 -2.11 6.90
C LEU A 37 -16.89 -1.23 6.76
N GLN A 38 -15.88 -1.45 7.61
CA GLN A 38 -14.67 -0.64 7.63
C GLN A 38 -13.67 -1.10 6.56
N SER A 39 -13.55 -0.31 5.50
CA SER A 39 -12.48 -0.46 4.51
C SER A 39 -11.10 -0.34 5.17
N GLY A 40 -10.22 -1.28 4.86
CA GLY A 40 -8.84 -1.32 5.33
C GLY A 40 -8.65 -1.96 6.72
N ALA A 41 -9.74 -2.39 7.37
CA ALA A 41 -9.64 -3.11 8.64
C ALA A 41 -8.77 -4.37 8.49
N THR A 42 -7.94 -4.65 9.50
CA THR A 42 -7.14 -5.88 9.52
C THR A 42 -8.03 -7.06 9.90
N ALA A 43 -8.03 -8.09 9.05
CA ALA A 43 -8.72 -9.34 9.24
C ALA A 43 -7.74 -10.51 9.38
N VAL A 44 -8.19 -11.57 10.06
CA VAL A 44 -7.57 -12.88 10.00
C VAL A 44 -8.20 -13.68 8.86
N LEU A 45 -7.38 -14.23 7.97
CA LEU A 45 -7.80 -15.20 6.98
C LEU A 45 -7.69 -16.61 7.58
N GLN A 46 -8.74 -17.42 7.41
CA GLN A 46 -8.73 -18.81 7.82
C GLN A 46 -9.31 -19.72 6.74
N ALA A 47 -8.85 -20.97 6.69
CA ALA A 47 -9.46 -22.02 5.88
C ALA A 47 -10.86 -22.39 6.43
N SER A 48 -11.64 -23.14 5.66
CA SER A 48 -12.93 -23.67 6.13
C SER A 48 -12.81 -24.55 7.38
N SER A 49 -11.64 -25.16 7.60
CA SER A 49 -11.30 -25.91 8.82
C SER A 49 -11.00 -25.05 10.05
N GLY A 50 -10.94 -23.73 9.91
CA GLY A 50 -10.53 -22.79 10.96
C GLY A 50 -9.02 -22.61 11.07
N LYS A 51 -8.21 -23.28 10.23
CA LYS A 51 -6.75 -23.09 10.22
C LYS A 51 -6.40 -21.66 9.77
N PHE A 52 -5.53 -20.98 10.54
CA PHE A 52 -4.96 -19.68 10.15
C PHE A 52 -4.24 -19.77 8.80
N LEU A 53 -4.45 -18.77 7.95
CA LEU A 53 -3.77 -18.62 6.66
C LEU A 53 -2.90 -17.37 6.62
N ALA A 54 -3.45 -16.21 6.99
CA ALA A 54 -2.72 -14.94 6.95
C ALA A 54 -3.44 -13.83 7.74
N ARG A 55 -2.78 -12.69 7.93
CA ARG A 55 -3.41 -11.40 8.23
C ARG A 55 -3.51 -10.56 6.96
N ALA A 56 -4.64 -9.89 6.76
CA ALA A 56 -4.91 -9.16 5.52
C ALA A 56 -5.72 -7.89 5.77
N ALA A 57 -5.58 -6.89 4.90
CA ALA A 57 -6.48 -5.75 4.83
C ALA A 57 -7.76 -6.14 4.11
N PHE A 58 -8.90 -5.88 4.73
CA PHE A 58 -10.22 -6.13 4.16
C PHE A 58 -10.73 -4.97 3.31
N SER A 59 -11.35 -5.28 2.18
CA SER A 59 -12.01 -4.29 1.30
C SER A 59 -13.44 -4.74 0.97
N PRO A 60 -14.48 -4.16 1.59
CA PRO A 60 -15.86 -4.64 1.46
C PRO A 60 -16.46 -4.40 0.07
N LYS A 61 -15.94 -3.47 -0.71
CA LYS A 61 -16.45 -3.10 -2.04
C LYS A 61 -15.63 -3.67 -3.19
N SER A 62 -14.40 -4.11 -2.94
CA SER A 62 -13.49 -4.61 -3.97
C SER A 62 -13.77 -6.06 -4.38
N GLN A 63 -13.43 -6.38 -5.63
CA GLN A 63 -13.29 -7.76 -6.12
C GLN A 63 -12.10 -8.46 -5.48
N ILE A 64 -11.04 -7.71 -5.15
CA ILE A 64 -9.96 -8.19 -4.27
C ILE A 64 -10.41 -7.90 -2.84
N ARG A 65 -11.15 -8.87 -2.28
CA ARG A 65 -11.79 -8.79 -0.98
C ARG A 65 -10.81 -8.60 0.17
N ALA A 66 -9.61 -9.15 0.04
CA ALA A 66 -8.54 -8.91 0.99
C ALA A 66 -7.16 -8.96 0.32
N ARG A 67 -6.23 -8.15 0.83
CA ARG A 67 -4.81 -8.16 0.46
C ARG A 67 -3.96 -8.52 1.66
N VAL A 68 -3.10 -9.52 1.52
CA VAL A 68 -2.29 -10.08 2.60
C VAL A 68 -1.22 -9.10 3.05
N TRP A 69 -1.13 -8.89 4.37
CA TRP A 69 -0.04 -8.18 5.01
C TRP A 69 1.09 -9.12 5.41
N SER A 70 0.73 -10.26 5.99
CA SER A 70 1.67 -11.23 6.55
C SER A 70 1.06 -12.61 6.65
N PHE A 71 1.88 -13.62 6.37
CA PHE A 71 1.56 -15.03 6.61
C PHE A 71 2.02 -15.50 8.00
N ASP A 72 2.71 -14.65 8.76
CA ASP A 72 3.17 -14.98 10.12
C ASP A 72 2.03 -14.80 11.14
N PRO A 73 1.58 -15.88 11.84
CA PRO A 73 0.56 -15.79 12.87
C PRO A 73 1.00 -14.97 14.11
N GLY A 74 2.29 -14.73 14.33
CA GLY A 74 2.80 -13.88 15.40
C GLY A 74 2.89 -12.38 15.06
N GLU A 75 2.89 -12.02 13.77
CA GLU A 75 3.12 -10.64 13.35
C GLU A 75 1.85 -9.78 13.44
N ALA A 76 1.82 -8.85 14.40
CA ALA A 76 0.77 -7.86 14.52
C ALA A 76 0.88 -6.79 13.41
N ILE A 77 -0.28 -6.34 12.89
CA ILE A 77 -0.34 -5.23 11.93
C ILE A 77 -0.58 -3.94 12.71
N ASP A 78 0.52 -3.32 13.11
CA ASP A 78 0.56 -2.11 13.94
C ASP A 78 1.48 -1.04 13.35
N HIS A 79 1.67 0.07 14.08
CA HIS A 79 2.59 1.13 13.69
C HIS A 79 4.03 0.64 13.49
N ALA A 80 4.48 -0.35 14.27
CA ALA A 80 5.83 -0.89 14.14
C ALA A 80 5.98 -1.74 12.87
N PHE A 81 4.95 -2.52 12.51
CA PHE A 81 4.88 -3.24 11.24
C PHE A 81 4.98 -2.28 10.05
N ILE A 82 4.15 -1.24 10.01
CA ILE A 82 4.15 -0.25 8.92
C ILE A 82 5.51 0.44 8.82
N LYS A 83 6.08 0.87 9.95
CA LYS A 83 7.43 1.45 10.00
C LYS A 83 8.48 0.51 9.40
N ARG A 84 8.48 -0.78 9.77
CA ARG A 84 9.43 -1.77 9.24
C ARG A 84 9.28 -1.96 7.74
N ARG A 85 8.04 -2.06 7.23
CA ARG A 85 7.76 -2.24 5.80
C ARG A 85 8.20 -1.03 4.98
N VAL A 86 7.88 0.18 5.41
CA VAL A 86 8.30 1.42 4.73
C VAL A 86 9.83 1.55 4.72
N ALA A 87 10.49 1.35 5.86
CA ALA A 87 11.94 1.42 5.94
C ALA A 87 12.62 0.37 5.03
N ALA A 88 12.10 -0.86 4.99
CA ALA A 88 12.60 -1.90 4.09
C ALA A 88 12.40 -1.53 2.61
N ALA A 89 11.24 -0.99 2.23
CA ALA A 89 10.96 -0.55 0.85
C ALA A 89 11.96 0.52 0.39
N VAL A 90 12.19 1.54 1.21
CA VAL A 90 13.16 2.62 0.94
C VAL A 90 14.58 2.06 0.91
N ALA A 91 14.96 1.22 1.87
CA ALA A 91 16.31 0.66 1.97
C ALA A 91 16.68 -0.21 0.76
N LYS A 92 15.76 -1.01 0.23
CA LYS A 92 15.96 -1.82 -1.00
C LYS A 92 16.41 -0.99 -2.21
N ARG A 93 16.10 0.32 -2.24
CA ARG A 93 16.42 1.23 -3.35
C ARG A 93 17.60 2.15 -3.05
N ARG A 94 18.25 1.98 -1.89
CA ARG A 94 19.57 2.57 -1.62
C ARG A 94 20.60 1.81 -2.46
N GLY A 95 21.34 2.53 -3.31
CA GLY A 95 22.43 1.94 -4.09
C GLY A 95 23.61 1.52 -3.20
N ALA A 96 24.63 0.90 -3.81
CA ALA A 96 25.81 0.34 -3.11
C ALA A 96 26.57 1.35 -2.20
N GLY A 97 26.39 2.66 -2.39
CA GLY A 97 26.95 3.72 -1.54
C GLY A 97 26.05 4.19 -0.39
N GLY A 98 24.93 3.50 -0.10
CA GLY A 98 24.01 3.84 0.99
C GLY A 98 23.15 5.09 0.74
N THR A 99 23.45 5.89 -0.28
CA THR A 99 22.68 7.08 -0.67
C THR A 99 21.67 6.77 -1.77
N LEU A 100 20.41 7.18 -1.59
CA LEU A 100 19.36 7.08 -2.59
C LEU A 100 19.66 7.90 -3.88
N SER A 101 20.49 8.95 -3.78
CA SER A 101 20.85 9.82 -4.89
C SER A 101 21.75 9.19 -5.97
N ALA A 102 22.37 8.04 -5.70
CA ALA A 102 23.29 7.41 -6.65
C ALA A 102 22.57 6.74 -7.83
N VAL A 103 21.31 6.32 -7.63
CA VAL A 103 20.53 5.58 -8.64
C VAL A 103 19.92 6.52 -9.70
N GLY A 104 19.53 7.74 -9.31
CA GLY A 104 18.92 8.72 -10.22
C GLY A 104 19.90 9.57 -11.03
N ARG A 105 21.18 9.62 -10.67
CA ARG A 105 22.18 10.48 -11.33
C ARG A 105 22.91 9.84 -12.51
N GLN A 106 22.75 8.53 -12.71
CA GLN A 106 23.56 7.77 -13.69
C GLN A 106 23.16 8.01 -15.15
N SER A 107 21.99 8.60 -15.44
CA SER A 107 21.45 8.63 -16.81
C SER A 107 21.17 10.00 -17.40
N GLY A 108 21.55 11.12 -16.73
CA GLY A 108 21.26 12.48 -17.22
C GLY A 108 19.76 12.81 -17.37
N ASN A 109 18.87 11.90 -16.94
CA ASN A 109 17.44 11.96 -17.09
C ASN A 109 16.81 12.06 -15.69
N ARG A 110 15.96 13.08 -15.48
CA ARG A 110 15.31 13.46 -14.20
C ARG A 110 14.22 12.47 -13.74
N GLN A 111 14.41 11.18 -13.96
CA GLN A 111 13.40 10.17 -13.66
C GLN A 111 13.25 9.99 -12.15
N PRO A 112 12.01 9.88 -11.64
CA PRO A 112 11.79 9.60 -10.23
C PRO A 112 12.29 8.20 -9.85
N ILE A 113 12.64 8.05 -8.57
CA ILE A 113 13.02 6.76 -7.98
C ILE A 113 11.76 6.11 -7.40
N ARG A 114 11.38 4.94 -7.91
CA ARG A 114 10.28 4.13 -7.34
C ARG A 114 10.72 3.55 -5.99
N LEU A 115 10.22 4.10 -4.89
CA LEU A 115 10.53 3.65 -3.52
C LEU A 115 9.67 2.46 -3.06
N SER A 116 8.42 2.38 -3.52
CA SER A 116 7.50 1.28 -3.21
C SER A 116 6.81 0.79 -4.48
N THR A 117 6.85 -0.52 -4.73
CA THR A 117 6.14 -1.21 -5.82
C THR A 117 4.87 -1.93 -5.35
N GLY A 118 4.46 -1.72 -4.09
CA GLY A 118 3.22 -2.26 -3.53
C GLY A 118 3.43 -3.66 -2.93
N GLU A 119 2.97 -4.68 -3.64
CA GLU A 119 2.97 -6.08 -3.21
C GLU A 119 4.36 -6.60 -2.81
N GLU A 120 5.39 -6.34 -3.64
CA GLU A 120 6.76 -6.81 -3.42
C GLU A 120 7.42 -6.21 -2.16
N ASP A 121 6.86 -5.11 -1.67
CA ASP A 121 7.33 -4.39 -0.49
C ASP A 121 6.49 -4.67 0.76
N GLY A 122 5.51 -5.57 0.65
CA GLY A 122 4.60 -5.90 1.73
C GLY A 122 3.66 -4.74 2.08
N LEU A 123 3.43 -3.83 1.12
CA LEU A 123 2.47 -2.73 1.21
C LEU A 123 1.50 -2.77 0.02
N PRO A 124 0.66 -3.81 -0.13
CA PRO A 124 -0.12 -4.04 -1.35
C PRO A 124 -1.00 -2.84 -1.73
N GLY A 125 -0.81 -2.33 -2.95
CA GLY A 125 -1.49 -1.13 -3.45
C GLY A 125 -0.86 0.21 -3.06
N LEU A 126 0.34 0.24 -2.45
CA LEU A 126 1.10 1.48 -2.25
C LEU A 126 2.17 1.65 -3.33
N LEU A 127 2.04 2.70 -4.14
CA LEU A 127 3.08 3.14 -5.05
C LEU A 127 3.69 4.45 -4.55
N VAL A 128 5.01 4.55 -4.55
CA VAL A 128 5.72 5.79 -4.17
C VAL A 128 6.83 6.06 -5.16
N ASP A 129 6.78 7.23 -5.78
CA ASP A 129 7.83 7.80 -6.64
C ASP A 129 8.49 8.97 -5.92
N TRP A 130 9.83 9.01 -5.90
CA TRP A 130 10.58 10.10 -5.31
C TRP A 130 11.32 10.92 -6.36
N HIS A 131 10.91 12.17 -6.49
CA HIS A 131 11.64 13.20 -7.20
C HIS A 131 12.61 13.88 -6.23
N VAL A 132 13.90 13.59 -6.36
CA VAL A 132 14.92 14.01 -5.38
C VAL A 132 15.40 15.45 -5.54
N GLU A 133 15.15 16.09 -6.69
CA GLU A 133 15.61 17.45 -6.97
C GLU A 133 14.86 18.46 -6.10
N ALA A 134 15.61 19.31 -5.37
CA ALA A 134 15.04 20.31 -4.48
C ALA A 134 14.03 21.21 -5.24
N PRO A 135 12.82 21.43 -4.68
CA PRO A 135 12.43 21.17 -3.29
C PRO A 135 12.01 19.72 -2.92
N GLY A 136 12.12 18.75 -3.83
CA GLY A 136 11.95 17.32 -3.59
C GLY A 136 10.50 16.91 -3.34
N TYR A 137 10.00 15.85 -3.98
CA TYR A 137 8.60 15.42 -3.82
C TYR A 137 8.44 13.90 -3.80
N LEU A 138 7.70 13.39 -2.82
CA LEU A 138 7.19 12.03 -2.80
C LEU A 138 5.78 12.00 -3.41
N ILE A 139 5.65 11.40 -4.59
CA ILE A 139 4.37 11.21 -5.27
C ILE A 139 3.84 9.83 -4.91
N CYS A 140 2.76 9.79 -4.15
CA CYS A 140 2.18 8.58 -3.59
C CYS A 140 0.87 8.22 -4.32
N GLN A 141 0.62 6.92 -4.45
CA GLN A 141 -0.70 6.40 -4.80
C GLN A 141 -1.11 5.37 -3.75
N PHE A 142 -2.25 5.62 -3.11
CA PHE A 142 -2.88 4.71 -2.16
C PHE A 142 -4.05 4.02 -2.88
N LEU A 143 -3.77 2.87 -3.48
CA LEU A 143 -4.67 2.20 -4.42
C LEU A 143 -5.46 1.05 -3.78
N SER A 144 -5.24 0.75 -2.50
CA SER A 144 -5.97 -0.28 -1.77
C SER A 144 -6.49 0.24 -0.44
N ALA A 145 -7.61 -0.32 0.02
CA ALA A 145 -8.22 0.06 1.29
C ALA A 145 -7.26 -0.08 2.50
N GLY A 146 -6.37 -1.08 2.45
CA GLY A 146 -5.40 -1.33 3.53
C GLY A 146 -4.39 -0.21 3.70
N VAL A 147 -3.71 0.18 2.61
CA VAL A 147 -2.69 1.24 2.67
C VAL A 147 -3.34 2.61 2.88
N ASP A 148 -4.56 2.82 2.39
CA ASP A 148 -5.32 4.06 2.63
C ASP A 148 -5.68 4.21 4.12
N ALA A 149 -6.05 3.12 4.81
CA ALA A 149 -6.29 3.13 6.26
C ALA A 149 -5.02 3.38 7.09
N TRP A 150 -3.85 2.97 6.59
CA TRP A 150 -2.55 3.22 7.22
C TRP A 150 -1.82 4.45 6.66
N LYS A 151 -2.52 5.33 5.92
CA LYS A 151 -1.93 6.46 5.19
C LYS A 151 -1.06 7.37 6.07
N ILE A 152 -1.58 7.79 7.22
CA ILE A 152 -0.87 8.71 8.12
C ILE A 152 0.51 8.16 8.54
N PRO A 153 0.62 6.97 9.15
CA PRO A 153 1.92 6.43 9.53
C PRO A 153 2.78 6.06 8.33
N ILE A 154 2.22 5.69 7.18
CA ILE A 154 3.01 5.51 5.95
C ILE A 154 3.70 6.81 5.56
N VAL A 155 2.94 7.92 5.46
CA VAL A 155 3.46 9.25 5.11
C VAL A 155 4.55 9.69 6.09
N GLN A 156 4.30 9.58 7.40
CA GLN A 156 5.27 9.95 8.43
C GLN A 156 6.59 9.17 8.32
N ASN A 157 6.51 7.85 8.08
CA ASN A 157 7.72 7.04 7.93
C ASN A 157 8.43 7.32 6.59
N LEU A 158 7.71 7.59 5.50
CA LEU A 158 8.33 7.98 4.23
C LEU A 158 9.13 9.28 4.36
N MET A 159 8.55 10.32 4.99
CA MET A 159 9.25 11.57 5.26
C MET A 159 10.50 11.34 6.11
N LYS A 160 10.40 10.52 7.16
CA LYS A 160 11.52 10.19 8.03
C LYS A 160 12.66 9.45 7.31
N GLU A 161 12.33 8.47 6.48
CA GLU A 161 13.32 7.61 5.82
C GLU A 161 14.01 8.29 4.63
N THR A 162 13.36 9.31 4.05
CA THR A 162 13.85 10.03 2.86
C THR A 162 14.39 11.43 3.18
N GLY A 163 13.95 12.04 4.28
CA GLY A 163 14.17 13.46 4.58
C GLY A 163 13.33 14.42 3.72
N CYS A 164 12.48 13.89 2.82
CA CYS A 164 11.63 14.70 1.96
C CYS A 164 10.40 15.19 2.72
N ALA A 165 10.24 16.51 2.86
CA ALA A 165 9.11 17.11 3.58
C ALA A 165 7.82 17.16 2.75
N ASN A 166 7.93 17.16 1.42
CA ASN A 166 6.78 17.28 0.53
C ASN A 166 6.27 15.90 0.11
N VAL A 167 5.01 15.62 0.42
CA VAL A 167 4.33 14.37 0.07
C VAL A 167 3.01 14.73 -0.60
N TYR A 168 2.81 14.25 -1.81
CA TYR A 168 1.63 14.52 -2.61
C TYR A 168 0.98 13.21 -3.03
N GLU A 169 -0.34 13.08 -2.83
CA GLU A 169 -1.11 11.97 -3.35
C GLU A 169 -1.62 12.28 -4.75
N LEU A 170 -1.36 11.38 -5.70
CA LEU A 170 -1.92 11.42 -7.05
C LEU A 170 -2.39 10.01 -7.43
N SER A 171 -3.44 9.55 -6.76
CA SER A 171 -3.94 8.19 -6.93
C SER A 171 -4.84 8.05 -8.16
N ASP A 172 -4.76 6.91 -8.85
CA ASP A 172 -5.64 6.58 -9.98
C ASP A 172 -7.12 6.45 -9.53
N PRO A 173 -8.05 7.29 -10.06
CA PRO A 173 -9.47 7.24 -9.71
C PRO A 173 -10.15 5.90 -10.02
N LEU A 174 -9.80 5.23 -11.12
CA LEU A 174 -10.42 3.95 -11.49
C LEU A 174 -10.10 2.88 -10.47
N MET A 175 -8.84 2.81 -10.04
CA MET A 175 -8.39 1.86 -9.02
C MET A 175 -9.05 2.15 -7.66
N ARG A 176 -9.11 3.43 -7.26
CA ARG A 176 -9.76 3.83 -5.99
C ARG A 176 -11.26 3.56 -5.97
N ARG A 177 -11.96 3.83 -7.08
CA ARG A 177 -13.37 3.44 -7.24
C ARG A 177 -13.58 1.93 -7.15
N GLY A 178 -12.65 1.13 -7.69
CA GLY A 178 -12.67 -0.33 -7.55
C GLY A 178 -12.57 -0.81 -6.09
N GLU A 179 -11.95 -0.02 -5.22
CA GLU A 179 -11.91 -0.24 -3.77
C GLU A 179 -13.07 0.42 -3.01
N GLY A 180 -13.89 1.21 -3.70
CA GLY A 180 -14.93 2.05 -3.10
C GLY A 180 -14.39 3.17 -2.23
N LEU A 181 -13.18 3.65 -2.53
CA LEU A 181 -12.51 4.79 -1.90
C LEU A 181 -12.83 6.08 -2.69
N PRO A 182 -12.84 7.25 -2.03
CA PRO A 182 -13.02 8.54 -2.72
C PRO A 182 -11.78 8.86 -3.57
N ASP A 183 -11.95 9.59 -4.67
CA ASP A 183 -10.84 10.10 -5.47
C ASP A 183 -10.01 11.10 -4.65
N VAL A 184 -8.68 11.02 -4.72
CA VAL A 184 -7.78 11.89 -3.95
C VAL A 184 -6.61 12.34 -4.83
N SER A 185 -6.46 13.66 -4.92
CA SER A 185 -5.28 14.34 -5.46
C SER A 185 -5.01 15.57 -4.60
N GLY A 186 -3.86 15.62 -3.94
CA GLY A 186 -3.54 16.72 -3.03
C GLY A 186 -2.32 16.49 -2.15
N ALA A 187 -1.85 17.57 -1.52
CA ALA A 187 -0.76 17.52 -0.56
C ALA A 187 -1.19 16.74 0.70
N LEU A 188 -0.38 15.75 1.08
CA LEU A 188 -0.49 15.05 2.35
C LEU A 188 0.44 15.64 3.41
N ALA A 189 1.54 16.27 2.99
CA ALA A 189 2.48 17.02 3.82
C ALA A 189 3.30 17.99 2.98
N GLY A 190 3.73 19.10 3.58
CA GLY A 190 4.56 20.11 2.90
C GLY A 190 3.83 20.81 1.75
N ASP A 191 4.60 21.21 0.74
CA ASP A 191 4.10 21.99 -0.39
C ASP A 191 3.57 21.10 -1.52
N THR A 192 2.61 21.65 -2.26
CA THR A 192 2.11 21.06 -3.51
C THR A 192 3.17 21.20 -4.62
N PRO A 193 3.33 20.20 -5.51
CA PRO A 193 4.18 20.35 -6.69
C PRO A 193 3.74 21.56 -7.55
N PRO A 194 4.69 22.31 -8.13
CA PRO A 194 4.36 23.47 -8.96
C PRO A 194 3.61 23.06 -10.23
N ASP A 195 2.95 24.03 -10.87
CA ASP A 195 2.33 23.80 -12.17
C ASP A 195 3.34 23.29 -13.20
N GLY A 196 2.91 22.32 -14.01
CA GLY A 196 3.77 21.66 -15.00
C GLY A 196 4.69 20.57 -14.45
N PHE A 197 4.73 20.33 -13.13
CA PHE A 197 5.57 19.28 -12.52
C PHE A 197 5.36 17.89 -13.14
N PHE A 198 4.11 17.53 -13.44
CA PHE A 198 3.75 16.22 -13.99
C PHE A 198 3.81 16.15 -15.53
N GLY A 199 4.20 17.24 -16.21
CA GLY A 199 4.07 17.40 -17.65
C GLY A 199 2.60 17.52 -18.10
N GLN A 200 2.37 17.86 -19.37
CA GLN A 200 1.02 18.09 -19.91
C GLN A 200 0.15 16.83 -20.04
N GLU A 201 0.69 15.63 -19.77
CA GLU A 201 0.02 14.35 -20.08
C GLU A 201 -0.54 13.58 -18.87
N LYS A 202 -0.37 14.05 -17.64
CA LYS A 202 -0.69 13.24 -16.44
C LYS A 202 -1.62 13.89 -15.42
N ARG A 203 -2.59 14.69 -15.86
CA ARG A 203 -3.80 14.91 -15.05
C ARG A 203 -4.89 13.96 -15.57
N PRO A 204 -5.24 12.87 -14.85
CA PRO A 204 -6.47 12.16 -15.19
C PRO A 204 -7.62 13.16 -15.05
N ARG A 205 -8.39 13.32 -16.13
CA ARG A 205 -9.60 14.15 -16.18
C ARG A 205 -10.69 13.53 -15.32
#